data_AF-A0A7Y1YB65-F1
#
_entry.id   AF-A0A7Y1YB65-F1
#
_cell.length_a   1.000
_cell.length_b   1.000
_cell.length_c   1.000
_cell.angle_alpha   90.00
_cell.angle_beta   90.00
_cell.angle_gamma   90.00
#
_symmetry.space_group_name_H-M   'P 1'
#
loop_
_entity.id
_entity.type
_entity.pdbx_description
1 polymer ?
#
loop_
_entity_poly.entity_id
_entity_poly.type
_entity_poly.pdbx_seq_one_letter_code
_entity_poly.pdbx_strand_id
1 'polypeptide(L)'
;MRWLVLVLSALVFATVGSAFATDEPAPGEDSGRDRLLAEGRVVYEANCMACHQTDGAGLSGVFPPLLDNPNVQDADYLRTVITMGREGELTVAGVTYDGAMPGFSALSEDQIESLILYVQEGIGAPVAVAPAEPAIPPPASTGLPFSTVLAAIAGFGVAGVALAAVAGPVAVAKRERGTFSTAQTWLKAIAIFVYFTVATVFIPSLVVESSLLATPPSVYEDVFSGDSWGLIRDLVGSGVWAGALLLGFWALRRGQREDIL
;
A
#
# COMPACT_ATOMS: atom_id res chain seq x y z
N MET A 1 47.42 39.89 -35.57
CA MET A 1 47.18 39.76 -34.12
C MET A 1 45.82 39.20 -33.68
N ARG A 2 44.80 38.99 -34.54
CA ARG A 2 43.50 38.45 -34.11
C ARG A 2 43.33 36.92 -34.24
N TRP A 3 44.32 36.21 -34.79
CA TRP A 3 44.28 34.75 -34.96
C TRP A 3 44.97 33.96 -33.83
N LEU A 4 45.84 34.61 -33.05
CA LEU A 4 46.59 33.96 -31.94
C LEU A 4 45.76 33.82 -30.65
N VAL A 5 44.69 34.61 -30.48
CA VAL A 5 43.84 34.58 -29.28
C VAL A 5 42.81 33.43 -29.32
N LEU A 6 42.48 32.92 -30.51
CA LEU A 6 41.46 31.87 -30.66
C LEU A 6 42.01 30.44 -30.49
N VAL A 7 43.32 30.22 -30.71
CA VAL A 7 43.92 28.88 -30.56
C VAL A 7 44.27 28.56 -29.10
N LEU A 8 44.58 29.58 -28.29
CA LEU A 8 44.95 29.40 -26.87
C LEU A 8 43.75 29.15 -25.94
N SER A 9 42.52 29.39 -26.40
CA SER A 9 41.31 29.15 -25.58
C SER A 9 40.81 27.70 -25.66
N ALA A 10 41.27 26.92 -26.64
CA ALA A 10 40.85 25.52 -26.83
C ALA A 10 41.72 24.49 -26.08
N LEU A 11 42.85 24.90 -25.50
CA LEU A 11 43.81 23.98 -24.86
C LEU A 11 43.76 23.98 -23.33
N VAL A 12 42.99 24.88 -22.71
CA VAL A 12 42.83 24.92 -21.24
C VAL A 12 41.62 24.11 -20.76
N PHE A 13 40.68 23.76 -21.64
CA PHE A 13 39.47 23.00 -21.28
C PHE A 13 39.62 21.47 -21.37
N ALA A 14 40.81 20.95 -21.72
CA ALA A 14 41.02 19.52 -21.97
C ALA A 14 41.81 18.76 -20.87
N THR A 15 42.26 19.41 -19.79
CA THR A 15 43.12 18.74 -18.79
C THR A 15 42.61 18.75 -17.36
N VAL A 16 41.43 19.32 -17.07
CA VAL A 16 40.86 19.36 -15.71
C VAL A 16 39.67 18.38 -15.54
N GLY A 17 39.25 17.70 -16.59
CA GLY A 17 38.07 16.82 -16.57
C GLY A 17 38.27 15.39 -16.07
N SER A 18 39.50 14.97 -15.70
CA SER A 18 39.80 13.55 -15.44
C SER A 18 40.10 13.19 -13.99
N ALA A 19 39.84 14.08 -13.03
CA ALA A 19 40.20 13.85 -11.62
C ALA A 19 39.01 13.57 -10.68
N PHE A 20 37.77 13.51 -11.19
CA PHE A 20 36.60 13.14 -10.40
C PHE A 20 35.82 12.00 -11.07
N ALA A 21 36.50 10.89 -11.33
CA ALA A 21 35.81 9.61 -11.35
C ALA A 21 35.72 9.16 -9.90
N THR A 22 34.64 9.55 -9.21
CA THR A 22 34.19 8.80 -8.05
C THR A 22 33.85 7.41 -8.55
N ASP A 23 34.42 6.41 -7.90
CA ASP A 23 34.08 5.00 -8.07
C ASP A 23 32.61 4.84 -7.64
N GLU A 24 31.66 5.16 -8.52
CA GLU A 24 30.25 4.88 -8.32
C GLU A 24 30.09 3.36 -8.47
N PRO A 25 29.63 2.63 -7.44
CA PRO A 25 29.37 1.22 -7.56
C PRO A 25 28.32 1.01 -8.65
N ALA A 26 28.48 -0.06 -9.44
CA ALA A 26 27.62 -0.34 -10.57
C ALA A 26 26.14 -0.35 -10.15
N PRO A 27 25.22 0.25 -10.95
CA PRO A 27 23.80 0.29 -10.64
C PRO A 27 23.22 -1.13 -10.75
N GLY A 28 23.13 -1.84 -9.64
CA GLY A 28 22.47 -3.16 -9.56
C GLY A 28 22.92 -4.07 -8.42
N GLU A 29 24.15 -3.94 -7.92
CA GLU A 29 24.66 -4.80 -6.83
C GLU A 29 24.16 -4.34 -5.44
N ASP A 30 24.11 -3.03 -5.24
CA ASP A 30 23.66 -2.37 -4.01
C ASP A 30 22.15 -2.59 -3.76
N SER A 31 21.33 -2.40 -4.80
CA SER A 31 19.86 -2.48 -4.70
C SER A 31 19.34 -3.87 -4.32
N GLY A 32 20.03 -4.94 -4.73
CA GLY A 32 19.63 -6.31 -4.40
C GLY A 32 19.95 -6.65 -2.94
N ARG A 33 21.15 -6.26 -2.48
CA ARG A 33 21.58 -6.49 -1.09
C ARG A 33 20.73 -5.68 -0.10
N ASP A 34 20.47 -4.41 -0.40
CA ASP A 34 19.63 -3.55 0.43
C ASP A 34 18.20 -4.07 0.55
N ARG A 35 17.65 -4.64 -0.52
CA ARG A 35 16.35 -5.32 -0.50
C ARG A 35 16.36 -6.53 0.43
N LEU A 36 17.36 -7.40 0.32
CA LEU A 36 17.49 -8.58 1.19
C LEU A 36 17.65 -8.19 2.67
N LEU A 37 18.41 -7.12 2.96
CA LEU A 37 18.53 -6.57 4.32
C LEU A 37 17.18 -6.07 4.84
N ALA A 38 16.39 -5.38 4.01
CA ALA A 38 15.07 -4.90 4.38
C ALA A 38 14.07 -6.04 4.62
N GLU A 39 14.06 -7.05 3.75
CA GLU A 39 13.22 -8.25 3.90
C GLU A 39 13.61 -9.03 5.16
N GLY A 40 14.92 -9.24 5.38
CA GLY A 40 15.45 -9.90 6.57
C GLY A 40 15.09 -9.18 7.86
N ARG A 41 15.08 -7.84 7.86
CA ARG A 41 14.63 -7.02 8.99
C ARG A 41 13.17 -7.29 9.35
N VAL A 42 12.28 -7.32 8.35
CA VAL A 42 10.84 -7.59 8.57
C VAL A 42 10.66 -8.96 9.21
N VAL A 43 11.38 -9.98 8.72
CA VAL A 43 11.36 -11.33 9.29
C VAL A 43 11.89 -11.33 10.73
N TYR A 44 12.98 -10.61 11.00
CA TYR A 44 13.57 -10.49 12.34
C TYR A 44 12.63 -9.84 13.34
N GLU A 45 12.01 -8.71 12.99
CA GLU A 45 11.08 -7.98 13.85
C GLU A 45 9.85 -8.83 14.20
N ALA A 46 9.35 -9.61 13.25
CA ALA A 46 8.18 -10.47 13.45
C ALA A 46 8.46 -11.73 14.29
N ASN A 47 9.66 -12.31 14.18
CA ASN A 47 9.93 -13.67 14.71
C ASN A 47 11.02 -13.73 15.79
N CYS A 48 12.03 -12.86 15.73
CA CYS A 48 13.27 -13.00 16.51
C CYS A 48 13.41 -11.92 17.59
N MET A 49 12.94 -10.71 17.31
CA MET A 49 13.11 -9.52 18.15
C MET A 49 12.56 -9.70 19.57
N ALA A 50 11.48 -10.46 19.76
CA ALA A 50 10.87 -10.66 21.08
C ALA A 50 11.85 -11.25 22.12
N CYS A 51 12.80 -12.08 21.68
CA CYS A 51 13.80 -12.71 22.53
C CYS A 51 15.17 -12.03 22.37
N HIS A 52 15.60 -11.81 21.13
CA HIS A 52 16.94 -11.29 20.84
C HIS A 52 17.04 -9.76 20.89
N GLN A 53 15.94 -9.06 21.19
CA GLN A 53 15.82 -7.59 21.26
C GLN A 53 15.99 -6.88 19.92
N THR A 54 15.65 -5.60 19.87
CA THR A 54 15.69 -4.79 18.63
C THR A 54 17.11 -4.64 18.08
N ASP A 55 18.11 -4.54 18.96
CA ASP A 55 19.53 -4.37 18.62
C ASP A 55 20.31 -5.69 18.57
N GLY A 56 19.63 -6.83 18.75
CA GLY A 56 20.29 -8.13 18.79
C GLY A 56 21.11 -8.37 20.06
N ALA A 57 21.02 -7.53 21.10
CA ALA A 57 21.78 -7.70 22.34
C ALA A 57 21.29 -8.87 23.20
N GLY A 58 20.07 -9.35 22.95
CA GLY A 58 19.44 -10.39 23.75
C GLY A 58 19.26 -9.98 25.22
N LEU A 59 19.28 -10.97 26.11
CA LEU A 59 19.19 -10.77 27.56
C LEU A 59 20.21 -11.69 28.23
N SER A 60 21.26 -11.11 28.81
CA SER A 60 22.35 -11.85 29.44
C SER A 60 21.87 -12.96 30.38
N GLY A 61 22.37 -14.18 30.17
CA GLY A 61 22.00 -15.39 30.93
C GLY A 61 20.66 -16.04 30.55
N VAL A 62 19.88 -15.44 29.64
CA VAL A 62 18.58 -15.96 29.19
C VAL A 62 18.53 -16.12 27.67
N PHE A 63 18.74 -15.03 26.93
CA PHE A 63 18.76 -15.03 25.46
C PHE A 63 20.15 -14.56 24.99
N PRO A 64 20.88 -15.38 24.21
CA PRO A 64 22.21 -15.01 23.77
C PRO A 64 22.19 -13.81 22.83
N PRO A 65 23.22 -12.94 22.87
CA PRO A 65 23.37 -11.87 21.91
C PRO A 65 23.61 -12.45 20.52
N LEU A 66 23.06 -11.79 19.51
CA LEU A 66 23.37 -12.00 18.11
C LEU A 66 24.46 -11.03 17.64
N LEU A 67 24.46 -9.81 18.18
CA LEU A 67 25.51 -8.83 17.93
C LEU A 67 26.85 -9.30 18.51
N ASP A 68 27.94 -9.13 17.75
CA ASP A 68 29.30 -9.54 18.11
C ASP A 68 29.47 -11.04 18.48
N ASN A 69 28.51 -11.88 18.10
CA ASN A 69 28.57 -13.32 18.37
C ASN A 69 29.25 -14.05 17.20
N PRO A 70 30.43 -14.67 17.39
CA PRO A 70 31.15 -15.32 16.29
C PRO A 70 30.37 -16.49 15.67
N ASN A 71 29.46 -17.11 16.42
CA ASN A 71 28.62 -18.19 15.88
C ASN A 71 27.66 -17.71 14.79
N VAL A 72 27.30 -16.42 14.76
CA VAL A 72 26.40 -15.88 13.73
C VAL A 72 27.09 -15.71 12.38
N GLN A 73 28.42 -15.77 12.34
CA GLN A 73 29.20 -15.66 11.09
C GLN A 73 29.18 -16.97 10.27
N ASP A 74 28.77 -18.08 10.88
CA ASP A 74 28.55 -19.34 10.19
C ASP A 74 27.09 -19.41 9.70
N ALA A 75 26.91 -19.21 8.39
CA ALA A 75 25.58 -19.20 7.76
C ALA A 75 24.88 -20.56 7.82
N ASP A 76 25.62 -21.67 7.72
CA ASP A 76 25.06 -23.03 7.79
C ASP A 76 24.60 -23.36 9.20
N TYR A 77 25.37 -22.90 10.20
CA TYR A 77 24.98 -22.96 11.60
C TYR A 77 23.70 -22.14 11.86
N LEU A 78 23.65 -20.89 11.41
CA LEU A 78 22.45 -20.05 11.57
C LEU A 78 21.23 -20.68 10.92
N ARG A 79 21.35 -21.14 9.66
CA ARG A 79 20.29 -21.84 8.94
C ARG A 79 19.76 -23.02 9.74
N THR A 80 20.66 -23.83 10.30
CA THR A 80 20.32 -24.98 11.13
C THR A 80 19.56 -24.56 12.39
N VAL A 81 20.07 -23.57 13.13
CA VAL A 81 19.45 -23.08 14.36
C VAL A 81 18.09 -22.43 14.09
N ILE A 82 17.95 -21.66 13.01
CA ILE A 82 16.69 -21.02 12.62
C ILE A 82 15.66 -22.08 12.26
N THR A 83 16.01 -23.09 11.47
CA THR A 83 15.05 -24.08 10.95
C THR A 83 14.69 -25.15 11.97
N MET A 84 15.69 -25.68 12.69
CA MET A 84 15.52 -26.82 13.60
C MET A 84 15.44 -26.42 15.08
N GLY A 85 15.77 -25.17 15.40
CA GLY A 85 15.91 -24.72 16.78
C GLY A 85 17.23 -25.14 17.39
N ARG A 86 17.41 -24.81 18.66
CA ARG A 86 18.59 -25.19 19.44
C ARG A 86 18.23 -25.32 20.91
N GLU A 87 18.70 -26.38 21.55
CA GLU A 87 18.56 -26.59 22.99
C GLU A 87 19.88 -26.94 23.66
N GLY A 88 19.95 -26.74 24.97
CA GLY A 88 21.10 -27.08 25.81
C GLY A 88 22.16 -25.98 25.88
N GLU A 89 23.25 -26.30 26.58
CA GLU A 89 24.27 -25.33 26.97
C GLU A 89 24.94 -24.66 25.76
N LEU A 90 25.03 -23.32 25.79
CA LEU A 90 25.76 -22.48 24.85
C LEU A 90 26.57 -21.46 25.62
N THR A 91 27.85 -21.29 25.28
CA THR A 91 28.65 -20.18 25.82
C THR A 91 28.90 -19.16 24.73
N VAL A 92 28.49 -17.92 24.97
CA VAL A 92 28.74 -16.76 24.09
C VAL A 92 29.41 -15.67 24.91
N ALA A 93 30.56 -15.17 24.45
CA ALA A 93 31.32 -14.11 25.13
C ALA A 93 31.58 -14.36 26.64
N GLY A 94 31.74 -15.63 27.05
CA GLY A 94 31.99 -16.02 28.45
C GLY A 94 30.75 -16.12 29.33
N VAL A 95 29.55 -15.91 28.78
CA VAL A 95 28.27 -16.13 29.47
C VAL A 95 27.66 -17.45 28.97
N THR A 96 27.26 -18.29 29.91
CA THR A 96 26.58 -19.57 29.62
C THR A 96 25.06 -19.37 29.59
N TYR A 97 24.43 -19.95 28.58
CA TYR A 97 23.00 -19.96 28.34
C TYR A 97 22.56 -21.43 28.27
N ASP A 98 21.49 -21.77 28.99
CA ASP A 98 20.91 -23.12 28.97
C ASP A 98 19.40 -23.00 28.80
N GLY A 99 18.98 -22.89 27.54
CA GLY A 99 17.60 -22.65 27.16
C GLY A 99 17.25 -23.39 25.87
N ALA A 100 16.01 -23.19 25.40
CA ALA A 100 15.51 -23.76 24.17
C ALA A 100 15.01 -22.66 23.22
N MET A 101 15.59 -22.60 22.03
CA MET A 101 15.11 -21.82 20.90
C MET A 101 14.30 -22.74 20.00
N PRO A 102 12.99 -22.49 19.77
CA PRO A 102 12.19 -23.27 18.84
C PRO A 102 12.67 -23.07 17.40
N GLY A 103 12.47 -24.08 16.55
CA GLY A 103 12.70 -23.97 15.11
C GLY A 103 11.55 -23.23 14.41
N PHE A 104 11.90 -22.44 13.41
CA PHE A 104 11.01 -21.63 12.57
C PHE A 104 10.89 -22.24 11.16
N SER A 105 10.51 -23.52 11.08
CA SER A 105 10.39 -24.29 9.83
C SER A 105 9.30 -23.80 8.86
N ALA A 106 8.46 -22.85 9.29
CA ALA A 106 7.45 -22.23 8.45
C ALA A 106 8.00 -21.09 7.56
N LEU A 107 9.23 -20.62 7.83
CA LEU A 107 9.89 -19.62 6.98
C LEU A 107 10.31 -20.24 5.65
N SER A 108 10.17 -19.51 4.56
CA SER A 108 10.68 -19.93 3.25
C SER A 108 12.21 -19.82 3.19
N GLU A 109 12.81 -20.50 2.22
CA GLU A 109 14.27 -20.43 2.00
C GLU A 109 14.75 -18.99 1.76
N ASP A 110 14.03 -18.22 0.94
CA ASP A 110 14.35 -16.82 0.67
C ASP A 110 14.27 -15.95 1.94
N GLN A 111 13.31 -16.24 2.83
CA GLN A 111 13.19 -15.55 4.11
C GLN A 111 14.34 -15.91 5.05
N ILE A 112 14.78 -17.16 5.05
CA ILE A 112 15.93 -17.61 5.85
C ILE A 112 17.21 -16.97 5.35
N GLU A 113 17.44 -16.91 4.04
CA GLU A 113 18.62 -16.26 3.45
C GLU A 113 18.66 -14.76 3.77
N SER A 114 17.54 -14.07 3.59
CA SER A 114 17.41 -12.65 3.92
C SER A 114 17.63 -12.40 5.43
N LEU A 115 17.08 -13.27 6.29
CA LEU A 115 17.27 -13.19 7.73
C LEU A 115 18.73 -13.40 8.14
N ILE A 116 19.42 -14.39 7.56
CA ILE A 116 20.84 -14.64 7.83
C ILE A 116 21.67 -13.41 7.45
N LEU A 117 21.45 -12.85 6.27
CA LEU A 117 22.13 -11.64 5.81
C LEU A 117 21.87 -10.46 6.77
N TYR A 118 20.62 -10.25 7.18
CA TYR A 118 20.27 -9.20 8.12
C TYR A 118 20.91 -9.40 9.50
N VAL A 119 20.98 -10.63 10.01
CA VAL A 119 21.64 -10.92 11.30
C VAL A 119 23.13 -10.66 11.24
N GLN A 120 23.79 -10.97 10.11
CA GLN A 120 25.23 -10.82 9.94
C GLN A 120 25.66 -9.38 9.67
N GLU A 121 24.88 -8.62 8.91
CA GLU A 121 25.31 -7.32 8.37
C GLU A 121 24.37 -6.16 8.73
N GLY A 122 23.11 -6.44 9.06
CA GLY A 122 22.06 -5.44 9.26
C GLY A 122 21.72 -5.13 10.73
N ILE A 123 21.86 -6.10 11.63
CA ILE A 123 21.58 -5.93 13.06
C ILE A 123 22.53 -4.88 13.67
N GLY A 124 21.97 -3.89 14.36
CA GLY A 124 22.74 -2.83 15.03
C GLY A 124 23.27 -1.74 14.09
N ALA A 125 23.16 -1.91 12.76
CA ALA A 125 23.45 -0.85 11.81
C ALA A 125 22.23 0.09 11.67
N PRO A 126 22.43 1.41 11.46
CA PRO A 126 21.38 2.28 10.96
C PRO A 126 21.10 1.91 9.51
N VAL A 127 20.35 0.84 9.28
CA VAL A 127 19.96 0.42 7.93
C VAL A 127 19.01 1.48 7.38
N ALA A 128 19.34 2.00 6.18
CA ALA A 128 18.48 2.91 5.46
C ALA A 128 17.06 2.33 5.46
N VAL A 129 16.09 3.14 5.90
CA VAL A 129 14.69 2.75 5.83
C VAL A 129 14.41 2.51 4.36
N ALA A 130 14.36 1.25 3.95
CA ALA A 130 13.88 0.89 2.62
C ALA A 130 12.54 1.61 2.44
N PRO A 131 12.29 2.25 1.28
CA PRO A 131 10.99 2.85 1.02
C PRO A 131 9.96 1.77 1.29
N ALA A 132 9.04 2.06 2.22
CA ALA A 132 8.11 1.09 2.77
C ALA A 132 7.41 0.32 1.64
N GLU A 133 7.90 -0.87 1.33
CA GLU A 133 7.15 -1.85 0.57
C GLU A 133 6.09 -2.38 1.55
N PRO A 134 4.81 -2.43 1.14
CA PRO A 134 3.73 -2.74 2.07
C PRO A 134 3.95 -4.14 2.66
N ALA A 135 4.02 -4.19 3.99
CA ALA A 135 4.14 -5.42 4.77
C ALA A 135 3.26 -6.53 4.18
N ILE A 136 3.84 -7.72 3.98
CA ILE A 136 3.06 -8.92 3.66
C ILE A 136 1.99 -9.06 4.75
N PRO A 137 0.70 -8.87 4.42
CA PRO A 137 -0.33 -8.89 5.43
C PRO A 137 -0.44 -10.32 5.98
N PRO A 138 -0.77 -10.48 7.28
CA PRO A 138 -1.13 -11.78 7.84
C PRO A 138 -2.22 -12.44 6.97
N PRO A 139 -2.30 -13.79 6.92
CA PRO A 139 -3.25 -14.48 6.05
C PRO A 139 -4.64 -13.86 6.20
N ALA A 140 -5.15 -13.35 5.08
CA ALA A 140 -6.34 -12.52 5.04
C ALA A 140 -7.46 -13.18 5.85
N SER A 141 -7.87 -12.53 6.94
CA SER A 141 -9.10 -12.91 7.62
C SER A 141 -10.22 -12.81 6.58
N THR A 142 -10.86 -13.93 6.25
CA THR A 142 -11.91 -14.02 5.23
C THR A 142 -13.19 -13.26 5.59
N GLY A 143 -13.17 -12.49 6.68
CA GLY A 143 -14.22 -11.56 7.07
C GLY A 143 -13.93 -10.16 6.55
N LEU A 144 -14.94 -9.52 5.94
CA LEU A 144 -14.91 -8.09 5.68
C LEU A 144 -14.64 -7.34 7.00
N PRO A 145 -13.73 -6.35 7.02
CA PRO A 145 -13.46 -5.62 8.24
C PRO A 145 -14.74 -4.93 8.72
N PHE A 146 -14.92 -4.83 10.03
CA PHE A 146 -16.14 -4.28 10.64
C PHE A 146 -16.48 -2.87 10.12
N SER A 147 -15.47 -2.08 9.76
CA SER A 147 -15.62 -0.77 9.10
C SER A 147 -16.31 -0.86 7.73
N THR A 148 -16.00 -1.86 6.91
CA THR A 148 -16.64 -2.09 5.60
C THR A 148 -18.10 -2.54 5.77
N VAL A 149 -18.38 -3.37 6.77
CA VAL A 149 -19.76 -3.76 7.11
C VAL A 149 -20.57 -2.53 7.53
N LEU A 150 -20.01 -1.66 8.37
CA LEU A 150 -20.66 -0.40 8.76
C LEU A 150 -20.88 0.55 7.59
N ALA A 151 -19.89 0.70 6.70
CA ALA A 151 -20.01 1.54 5.50
C ALA A 151 -21.10 1.02 4.56
N ALA A 152 -21.21 -0.30 4.37
CA ALA A 152 -22.27 -0.91 3.57
C ALA A 152 -23.66 -0.65 4.17
N ILE A 153 -23.81 -0.84 5.49
CA ILE A 153 -25.08 -0.56 6.19
C ILE A 153 -25.47 0.91 6.07
N ALA A 154 -24.51 1.83 6.24
CA ALA A 154 -24.73 3.26 6.07
C ALA A 154 -25.15 3.59 4.62
N GLY A 155 -24.51 2.99 3.62
CA GLY A 155 -24.85 3.14 2.21
C GLY A 155 -26.26 2.68 1.87
N PHE A 156 -26.68 1.49 2.35
CA PHE A 156 -28.05 0.99 2.17
C PHE A 156 -29.08 1.85 2.89
N GLY A 157 -28.75 2.38 4.07
CA GLY A 157 -29.59 3.33 4.80
C GLY A 157 -29.84 4.61 4.02
N VAL A 158 -28.79 5.20 3.43
CA VAL A 158 -28.90 6.42 2.60
C VAL A 158 -29.69 6.15 1.32
N ALA A 159 -29.45 5.01 0.66
CA ALA A 159 -30.21 4.62 -0.54
C ALA A 159 -31.71 4.40 -0.22
N GLY A 160 -32.03 3.77 0.90
CA GLY A 160 -33.41 3.58 1.35
C GLY A 160 -34.12 4.90 1.65
N VAL A 161 -33.44 5.86 2.29
CA VAL A 161 -33.98 7.20 2.57
C VAL A 161 -34.19 7.99 1.27
N ALA A 162 -33.25 7.91 0.32
CA ALA A 162 -33.40 8.54 -0.99
C ALA A 162 -34.57 7.94 -1.78
N LEU A 163 -34.74 6.61 -1.76
CA LEU A 163 -35.84 5.94 -2.44
C LEU A 163 -37.19 6.31 -1.81
N ALA A 164 -37.27 6.40 -0.48
CA ALA A 164 -38.47 6.83 0.23
C ALA A 164 -38.80 8.32 -0.05
N ALA A 165 -37.78 9.17 -0.13
CA ALA A 165 -37.94 10.59 -0.45
C ALA A 165 -38.37 10.86 -1.90
N VAL A 166 -38.10 9.92 -2.83
CA VAL A 166 -38.52 10.01 -4.24
C VAL A 166 -39.86 9.30 -4.48
N ALA A 167 -40.03 8.07 -3.98
CA ALA A 167 -41.22 7.26 -4.21
C ALA A 167 -42.42 7.70 -3.36
N GLY A 168 -42.18 8.10 -2.10
CA GLY A 168 -43.22 8.55 -1.18
C GLY A 168 -44.05 9.70 -1.76
N PRO A 169 -43.42 10.77 -2.28
CA PRO A 169 -44.17 11.88 -2.83
C PRO A 169 -44.83 11.62 -4.18
N VAL A 170 -44.44 10.60 -4.94
CA VAL A 170 -45.15 10.14 -6.15
C VAL A 170 -46.40 9.35 -5.77
N ALA A 171 -46.33 8.52 -4.73
CA ALA A 171 -47.48 7.82 -4.18
C ALA A 171 -48.52 8.80 -3.59
N VAL A 172 -48.07 9.85 -2.90
CA VAL A 172 -48.94 10.93 -2.38
C VAL A 172 -49.53 11.79 -3.50
N ALA A 173 -48.74 12.12 -4.54
CA ALA A 173 -49.22 12.86 -5.71
C ALA A 173 -50.41 12.20 -6.42
N LYS A 174 -50.34 10.88 -6.57
CA LYS A 174 -51.36 10.06 -7.22
C LYS A 174 -52.66 10.02 -6.39
N ARG A 175 -52.56 10.24 -5.09
CA ARG A 175 -53.69 10.32 -4.15
C ARG A 175 -54.34 11.71 -4.12
N GLU A 176 -53.59 12.78 -4.38
CA GLU A 176 -54.02 14.18 -4.21
C GLU A 176 -54.35 14.92 -5.52
N ARG A 177 -54.43 14.23 -6.67
CA ARG A 177 -54.75 14.83 -7.98
C ARG A 177 -53.83 16.00 -8.38
N GLY A 178 -52.55 15.93 -8.02
CA GLY A 178 -51.50 16.76 -8.63
C GLY A 178 -51.27 18.16 -8.05
N THR A 179 -51.95 18.57 -6.98
CA THR A 179 -51.66 19.87 -6.32
C THR A 179 -50.64 19.69 -5.20
N PHE A 180 -49.36 19.88 -5.47
CA PHE A 180 -48.34 19.92 -4.40
C PHE A 180 -48.34 21.29 -3.73
N SER A 181 -48.22 21.30 -2.40
CA SER A 181 -47.94 22.55 -1.68
C SER A 181 -46.50 23.01 -1.98
N THR A 182 -46.26 24.32 -1.88
CA THR A 182 -44.93 24.91 -2.06
C THR A 182 -43.87 24.22 -1.18
N ALA A 183 -44.22 23.86 0.06
CA ALA A 183 -43.34 23.14 0.97
C ALA A 183 -42.95 21.75 0.46
N GLN A 184 -43.91 21.00 -0.11
CA GLN A 184 -43.63 19.68 -0.69
C GLN A 184 -42.74 19.76 -1.94
N THR A 185 -42.92 20.80 -2.77
CA THR A 185 -42.06 21.04 -3.94
C THR A 185 -40.62 21.31 -3.52
N TRP A 186 -40.41 22.15 -2.51
CA TRP A 186 -39.06 22.43 -1.99
C TRP A 186 -38.41 21.21 -1.35
N LEU A 187 -39.15 20.40 -0.59
CA LEU A 187 -38.62 19.17 0.00
C LEU A 187 -38.18 18.15 -1.06
N LYS A 188 -38.93 18.00 -2.16
CA LYS A 188 -38.52 17.14 -3.28
C LYS A 188 -37.25 17.67 -3.97
N ALA A 189 -37.16 18.97 -4.20
CA ALA A 189 -35.98 19.58 -4.80
C ALA A 189 -34.72 19.36 -3.94
N ILE A 190 -34.84 19.51 -2.63
CA ILE A 190 -33.75 19.24 -1.68
C ILE A 190 -33.38 17.75 -1.71
N ALA A 191 -34.36 16.83 -1.68
CA ALA A 191 -34.08 15.40 -1.72
C ALA A 191 -33.36 14.97 -3.01
N ILE A 192 -33.77 15.52 -4.17
CA ILE A 192 -33.10 15.29 -5.45
C ILE A 192 -31.68 15.85 -5.42
N PHE A 193 -31.48 17.06 -4.90
CA PHE A 193 -30.16 17.68 -4.79
C PHE A 193 -29.21 16.88 -3.89
N VAL A 194 -29.70 16.43 -2.72
CA VAL A 194 -28.93 15.60 -1.78
C VAL A 194 -28.59 14.25 -2.41
N TYR A 195 -29.57 13.58 -3.03
CA TYR A 195 -29.33 12.32 -3.73
C TYR A 195 -28.26 12.48 -4.81
N PHE A 196 -28.39 13.52 -5.65
CA PHE A 196 -27.42 13.77 -6.72
C PHE A 196 -26.03 14.03 -6.15
N THR A 197 -25.92 14.88 -5.13
CA THR A 197 -24.63 15.19 -4.49
C THR A 197 -23.98 13.94 -3.89
N VAL A 198 -24.73 13.12 -3.15
CA VAL A 198 -24.18 11.91 -2.53
C VAL A 198 -23.81 10.87 -3.58
N ALA A 199 -24.72 10.59 -4.52
CA ALA A 199 -24.54 9.53 -5.51
C ALA A 199 -23.45 9.84 -6.53
N THR A 200 -23.24 11.13 -6.84
CA THR A 200 -22.32 11.53 -7.91
C THR A 200 -21.01 12.12 -7.38
N VAL A 201 -21.04 12.92 -6.30
CA VAL A 201 -19.80 13.47 -5.71
C VAL A 201 -19.22 12.50 -4.69
N PHE A 202 -20.02 12.11 -3.69
CA PHE A 202 -19.49 11.48 -2.49
C PHE A 202 -19.12 10.00 -2.69
N ILE A 203 -20.01 9.21 -3.31
CA ILE A 203 -19.74 7.78 -3.54
C ILE A 203 -18.52 7.56 -4.46
N PRO A 204 -18.39 8.24 -5.62
CA PRO A 204 -17.21 8.09 -6.47
C PRO A 204 -15.92 8.57 -5.80
N SER A 205 -15.96 9.66 -5.02
CA SER A 205 -14.80 10.08 -4.22
C SER A 205 -14.37 8.98 -3.25
N LEU A 206 -15.30 8.35 -2.53
CA LEU A 206 -14.99 7.23 -1.63
C LEU A 206 -14.41 6.02 -2.37
N VAL A 207 -14.86 5.75 -3.60
CA VAL A 207 -14.32 4.65 -4.41
C VAL A 207 -12.91 4.96 -4.93
N VAL A 208 -12.65 6.19 -5.35
CA VAL A 208 -11.32 6.63 -5.82
C VAL A 208 -10.32 6.72 -4.66
N GLU A 209 -10.77 7.12 -3.47
CA GLU A 209 -9.97 7.17 -2.25
C GLU A 209 -9.77 5.79 -1.60
N SER A 210 -10.60 4.80 -1.96
CA SER A 210 -10.44 3.44 -1.46
C SER A 210 -9.22 2.77 -2.09
N SER A 211 -8.53 1.95 -1.31
CA SER A 211 -7.39 1.13 -1.76
C SER A 211 -7.74 0.15 -2.88
N LEU A 212 -9.02 -0.01 -3.24
CA LEU A 212 -9.50 -0.92 -4.29
C LEU A 212 -9.10 -0.50 -5.71
N LEU A 213 -8.81 0.80 -5.95
CA LEU A 213 -8.38 1.31 -7.26
C LEU A 213 -7.02 2.00 -7.23
N ALA A 214 -6.35 1.99 -6.08
CA ALA A 214 -5.07 2.67 -5.89
C ALA A 214 -3.95 2.08 -6.77
N THR A 215 -3.99 0.77 -7.01
CA THR A 215 -3.06 0.06 -7.90
C THR A 215 -3.84 -0.84 -8.88
N PRO A 216 -3.30 -1.09 -10.09
CA PRO A 216 -3.89 -2.06 -11.00
C PRO A 216 -3.89 -3.45 -10.35
N PRO A 217 -4.94 -4.27 -10.56
CA PRO A 217 -4.90 -5.66 -10.13
C PRO A 217 -3.71 -6.40 -10.74
N SER A 218 -3.05 -7.28 -9.98
CA SER A 218 -1.82 -7.98 -10.38
C SER A 218 -1.92 -8.77 -11.69
N VAL A 219 -3.12 -9.14 -12.11
CA VAL A 219 -3.38 -9.82 -13.40
C VAL A 219 -3.17 -8.89 -14.61
N TYR A 220 -3.09 -7.56 -14.38
CA TYR A 220 -3.01 -6.55 -15.42
C TYR A 220 -1.83 -5.58 -15.28
N GLU A 221 -0.93 -5.79 -14.32
CA GLU A 221 0.26 -4.93 -14.11
C GLU A 221 1.14 -4.87 -15.37
N ASP A 222 1.27 -5.99 -16.08
CA ASP A 222 2.08 -6.10 -17.31
C ASP A 222 1.43 -5.42 -18.51
N VAL A 223 0.12 -5.16 -18.43
CA VAL A 223 -0.71 -4.67 -19.55
C VAL A 223 -0.95 -3.17 -19.46
N PHE A 224 -1.04 -2.62 -18.25
CA PHE A 224 -1.26 -1.20 -18.02
C PHE A 224 -0.05 -0.59 -17.32
N SER A 225 0.72 0.22 -18.05
CA SER A 225 1.71 1.11 -17.44
C SER A 225 1.03 2.04 -16.41
N GLY A 226 1.77 2.46 -15.38
CA GLY A 226 1.20 3.29 -14.29
C GLY A 226 0.41 4.52 -14.77
N ASP A 227 0.86 5.16 -15.85
CA ASP A 227 0.17 6.31 -16.46
C ASP A 227 -1.18 5.93 -17.07
N SER A 228 -1.29 4.76 -17.69
CA SER A 228 -2.53 4.26 -18.30
C SER A 228 -3.56 3.81 -17.25
N TRP A 229 -3.09 3.28 -16.12
CA TRP A 229 -3.96 3.00 -14.98
C TRP A 229 -4.52 4.27 -14.34
N GLY A 230 -3.72 5.32 -14.23
CA GLY A 230 -4.17 6.64 -13.80
C GLY A 230 -5.32 7.17 -14.66
N LEU A 231 -5.19 7.04 -15.99
CA LEU A 231 -6.25 7.37 -16.95
C LEU A 231 -7.52 6.54 -16.74
N ILE A 232 -7.40 5.23 -16.51
CA ILE A 232 -8.56 4.36 -16.24
C ILE A 232 -9.25 4.76 -14.94
N ARG A 233 -8.49 5.03 -13.87
CA ARG A 233 -9.04 5.51 -12.59
C ARG A 233 -9.82 6.82 -12.76
N ASP A 234 -9.25 7.77 -13.51
CA ASP A 234 -9.90 9.04 -13.80
C ASP A 234 -11.13 8.88 -14.72
N LEU A 235 -11.09 7.93 -15.67
CA LEU A 235 -12.21 7.56 -16.54
C LEU A 235 -13.33 6.81 -15.81
N VAL A 236 -13.03 5.97 -14.83
CA VAL A 236 -14.05 5.33 -13.98
C VAL A 236 -14.69 6.38 -13.08
N GLY A 237 -13.88 7.27 -12.50
CA GLY A 237 -14.36 8.40 -11.71
C GLY A 237 -15.27 9.34 -12.50
N SER A 238 -14.92 9.68 -13.75
CA SER A 238 -15.65 10.63 -14.61
C SER A 238 -16.72 9.99 -15.52
N GLY A 239 -16.57 8.72 -15.91
CA GLY A 239 -17.48 8.01 -16.80
C GLY A 239 -18.83 7.68 -16.16
N VAL A 240 -18.82 7.45 -14.84
CA VAL A 240 -20.06 7.30 -14.04
C VAL A 240 -20.92 8.57 -14.14
N TRP A 241 -20.30 9.76 -14.21
CA TRP A 241 -21.02 11.02 -14.38
C TRP A 241 -21.67 11.17 -15.75
N ALA A 242 -20.95 10.82 -16.81
CA ALA A 242 -21.47 10.88 -18.16
C ALA A 242 -22.69 9.94 -18.32
N GLY A 243 -22.61 8.72 -17.77
CA GLY A 243 -23.72 7.76 -17.78
C GLY A 243 -24.94 8.26 -17.01
N ALA A 244 -24.75 8.79 -15.80
CA ALA A 244 -25.83 9.32 -14.97
C ALA A 244 -26.53 10.53 -15.61
N LEU A 245 -25.76 11.45 -16.22
CA LEU A 245 -26.31 12.61 -16.92
C LEU A 245 -27.10 12.22 -18.17
N LEU A 246 -26.59 11.26 -18.96
CA LEU A 246 -27.29 10.77 -20.15
C LEU A 246 -28.59 10.05 -19.79
N LEU A 247 -28.59 9.23 -18.74
CA LEU A 247 -29.79 8.54 -18.24
C LEU A 247 -30.82 9.55 -17.71
N GLY A 248 -30.38 10.55 -16.94
CA GLY A 248 -31.24 11.64 -16.45
C GLY A 248 -31.87 12.45 -17.57
N PHE A 249 -31.07 12.84 -18.57
CA PHE A 249 -31.55 13.57 -19.75
C PHE A 249 -32.53 12.72 -20.57
N TRP A 250 -32.25 11.43 -20.75
CA TRP A 250 -33.15 10.50 -21.42
C TRP A 250 -34.48 10.35 -20.69
N ALA A 251 -34.47 10.21 -19.35
CA ALA A 251 -35.66 10.07 -18.53
C ALA A 251 -36.55 11.34 -18.59
N LEU A 252 -35.94 12.53 -18.48
CA LEU A 252 -36.64 13.81 -18.64
C LEU A 252 -37.28 13.92 -20.02
N ARG A 253 -36.54 13.59 -21.07
CA ARG A 253 -37.02 13.65 -22.46
C ARG A 253 -38.13 12.63 -22.73
N ARG A 254 -38.16 11.50 -22.03
CA ARG A 254 -39.23 10.50 -22.16
C ARG A 254 -40.50 10.96 -21.46
N GLY A 255 -40.41 11.47 -20.23
CA GLY A 255 -41.56 12.00 -19.50
C GLY A 255 -42.29 13.11 -20.27
N GLN A 256 -41.53 14.04 -20.87
CA GLN A 256 -42.11 15.13 -21.67
C GLN A 256 -42.85 14.68 -22.95
N ARG A 257 -42.62 13.46 -23.45
CA ARG A 257 -43.35 12.93 -24.62
C ARG A 257 -44.68 12.30 -24.25
N GLU A 258 -44.84 11.84 -23.01
CA GLU A 258 -46.07 11.19 -22.54
C GLU A 258 -47.17 12.22 -22.20
N ASP A 259 -46.80 13.50 -22.02
CA ASP A 259 -47.73 14.61 -21.73
C ASP A 259 -48.29 15.31 -23.01
N ILE A 260 -47.90 14.88 -24.22
CA ILE A 260 -48.26 15.53 -25.49
C ILE A 260 -49.29 14.72 -26.31
N LEU A 261 -49.79 13.59 -25.79
CA LEU A 261 -50.85 12.77 -26.41
C LEU A 261 -52.07 12.68 -25.49
#